data_AF-A0A532T905-F1
#
_entry.id   AF-A0A532T905-F1
#
_cell.length_a   1.000
_cell.length_b   1.000
_cell.length_c   1.000
_cell.angle_alpha   90.00
_cell.angle_beta   90.00
_cell.angle_gamma   90.00
#
_symmetry.space_group_name_H-M   'P 1'
#
loop_
_entity.id
_entity.type
_entity.pdbx_description
1 polymer ?
#
loop_
_entity_poly.entity_id
_entity_poly.type
_entity_poly.pdbx_seq_one_letter_code
_entity_poly.pdbx_strand_id
1 'polypeptide(L)'
;MNKSYTALMLLKELKLELQKIISPNNYCNKVLSYRKLSEILNNTPNLAYRINKNSKRNPNFQLSLEDLEVIKSNLFCKCLKKCDNAIKLIEKYQNLNSLRSTNERIYKFHPNIKLDYFLHIDNKEKAYWLGFLYADGYITQLRNNLRLGLEINKDDEIILDQFCVAVGINPKNKR
;
A
#
# COMPACT_ATOMS: atom_id res chain seq x y z
N MET A 1 -5.67 31.06 -8.40
CA MET A 1 -4.92 29.83 -8.03
C MET A 1 -5.88 28.90 -7.30
N ASN A 2 -6.41 27.87 -7.97
CA ASN A 2 -7.22 26.85 -7.29
C ASN A 2 -6.34 26.14 -6.26
N LYS A 3 -6.66 26.27 -4.97
CA LYS A 3 -5.97 25.53 -3.91
C LYS A 3 -6.18 24.04 -4.18
N SER A 4 -5.15 23.34 -4.65
CA SER A 4 -5.20 21.89 -4.82
C SER A 4 -5.47 21.26 -3.47
N TYR A 5 -6.39 20.28 -3.42
CA TYR A 5 -6.72 19.58 -2.20
C TYR A 5 -5.57 18.61 -1.87
N THR A 6 -4.65 19.06 -1.01
CA THR A 6 -3.37 18.38 -0.76
C THR A 6 -3.50 17.17 0.18
N ALA A 7 -2.51 16.27 0.16
CA ALA A 7 -2.47 15.12 1.08
C ALA A 7 -2.46 15.55 2.56
N LEU A 8 -1.90 16.73 2.87
CA LEU A 8 -1.93 17.29 4.23
C LEU A 8 -3.32 17.75 4.64
N MET A 9 -4.10 18.32 3.71
CA MET A 9 -5.49 18.69 3.97
C MET A 9 -6.33 17.44 4.22
N LEU A 10 -6.21 16.44 3.34
CA LEU A 10 -6.86 15.14 3.53
C LEU A 10 -6.53 14.54 4.91
N LEU A 11 -5.24 14.51 5.30
CA LEU A 11 -4.83 13.95 6.58
C LEU A 11 -5.47 14.67 7.77
N LYS A 12 -5.53 16.00 7.73
CA LYS A 12 -6.14 16.82 8.79
C LYS A 12 -7.64 16.58 8.89
N GLU A 13 -8.33 16.53 7.75
CA GLU A 13 -9.78 16.30 7.71
C GLU A 13 -10.13 14.87 8.16
N LEU A 14 -9.39 13.86 7.70
CA LEU A 14 -9.54 12.47 8.18
C LEU A 14 -9.33 12.36 9.69
N LYS A 15 -8.34 13.06 10.23
CA LYS A 15 -8.08 13.08 11.68
C LYS A 15 -9.30 13.60 12.46
N LEU A 16 -9.91 14.69 11.98
CA LEU A 16 -11.08 15.31 12.61
C LEU A 16 -12.31 14.40 12.51
N GLU A 17 -12.56 13.81 11.35
CA GLU A 17 -13.69 12.89 11.17
C GLU A 17 -13.55 11.64 12.05
N LEU A 18 -12.35 11.04 12.11
CA LEU A 18 -12.12 9.86 12.95
C LEU A 18 -12.16 10.17 14.44
N GLN A 19 -11.75 11.37 14.85
CA GLN A 19 -11.90 11.81 16.24
C GLN A 19 -13.37 11.74 16.70
N LYS A 20 -14.30 12.21 15.86
CA LYS A 20 -15.75 12.23 16.16
C LYS A 20 -16.29 10.81 16.37
N ILE A 21 -15.76 9.84 15.64
CA ILE A 21 -16.19 8.44 15.69
C ILE A 21 -15.66 7.75 16.95
N ILE A 22 -14.39 7.99 17.30
CA ILE A 22 -13.70 7.29 18.40
C ILE A 22 -14.07 7.88 19.76
N SER A 23 -14.29 9.19 19.83
CA SER A 23 -14.65 9.90 21.07
C SER A 23 -15.93 10.73 20.86
N PRO A 24 -17.09 10.09 20.72
CA PRO A 24 -18.36 10.78 20.44
C PRO A 24 -18.81 11.67 21.60
N ASN A 25 -18.45 11.32 22.83
CA ASN A 25 -18.74 12.10 24.03
C ASN A 25 -17.43 12.74 24.49
N ASN A 26 -17.26 14.05 24.26
CA ASN A 26 -16.07 14.88 24.54
C ASN A 26 -15.56 14.90 26.02
N TYR A 27 -15.94 13.94 26.87
CA TYR A 27 -15.53 13.85 28.28
C TYR A 27 -14.03 13.62 28.49
N CYS A 28 -13.30 13.18 27.46
CA CYS A 28 -11.85 13.14 27.49
C CYS A 28 -11.31 13.91 26.29
N ASN A 29 -10.69 15.07 26.55
CA ASN A 29 -9.95 15.92 25.59
C ASN A 29 -8.75 15.21 24.90
N LYS A 30 -8.74 13.88 24.79
CA LYS A 30 -7.69 13.13 24.11
C LYS A 30 -7.85 13.32 22.60
N VAL A 31 -7.11 14.30 22.09
CA VAL A 31 -6.85 14.49 20.67
C VAL A 31 -6.20 13.23 20.11
N LEU A 32 -6.74 12.71 19.01
CA LEU A 32 -6.24 11.56 18.28
C LEU A 32 -4.78 11.83 17.91
N SER A 33 -3.87 10.99 18.38
CA SER A 33 -2.47 11.15 18.03
C SER A 33 -2.23 10.75 16.57
N TYR A 34 -1.20 11.31 15.93
CA TYR A 34 -0.83 10.88 14.58
C TYR A 34 -0.43 9.41 14.52
N ARG A 35 0.13 8.86 15.61
CA ARG A 35 0.41 7.44 15.75
C ARG A 35 -0.88 6.62 15.68
N LYS A 36 -1.87 6.96 16.50
CA LYS A 36 -3.15 6.23 16.53
C LYS A 36 -3.92 6.38 15.22
N LEU A 37 -3.88 7.57 14.62
CA LEU A 37 -4.41 7.79 13.27
C LEU A 37 -3.74 6.85 12.26
N SER A 38 -2.42 6.74 12.26
CA SER A 38 -1.70 5.86 11.33
C SER A 38 -2.07 4.39 11.52
N GLU A 39 -2.18 3.94 12.77
CA GLU A 39 -2.63 2.58 13.09
C GLU A 39 -4.02 2.31 12.51
N ILE A 40 -4.94 3.28 12.56
CA ILE A 40 -6.28 3.13 11.97
C ILE A 40 -6.20 3.08 10.45
N LEU A 41 -5.49 4.01 9.83
CA LEU A 41 -5.48 4.18 8.37
C LEU A 41 -4.69 3.08 7.64
N ASN A 42 -3.59 2.57 8.17
CA ASN A 42 -2.69 1.69 7.42
C ASN A 42 -2.02 0.60 8.25
N ASN A 43 -2.58 0.25 9.42
CA ASN A 43 -2.03 -0.75 10.35
C ASN A 43 -0.56 -0.54 10.73
N THR A 44 -0.01 0.64 10.45
CA THR A 44 1.40 0.99 10.64
C THR A 44 1.47 2.30 11.42
N PRO A 45 2.41 2.48 12.35
CA PRO A 45 2.43 3.65 13.21
C PRO A 45 2.89 4.94 12.52
N ASN A 46 3.35 4.86 11.27
CA ASN A 46 4.14 5.92 10.62
C ASN A 46 3.45 6.59 9.42
N LEU A 47 2.30 6.12 8.94
CA LEU A 47 1.67 6.67 7.74
C LEU A 47 1.38 8.18 7.86
N ALA A 48 0.68 8.60 8.90
CA ALA A 48 0.31 10.00 9.09
C ALA A 48 1.56 10.89 9.29
N TYR A 49 2.57 10.35 9.98
CA TYR A 49 3.86 11.03 10.12
C TYR A 49 4.55 11.20 8.75
N ARG A 50 4.57 10.15 7.91
CA ARG A 50 5.12 10.16 6.55
C ARG A 50 4.42 11.22 5.69
N ILE A 51 3.10 11.23 5.68
CA ILE A 51 2.30 12.21 4.93
C ILE A 51 2.64 13.63 5.39
N ASN A 52 2.55 13.89 6.71
CA ASN A 52 2.82 15.21 7.25
C ASN A 52 4.25 15.69 6.97
N LYS A 53 5.26 14.82 7.13
CA LYS A 53 6.66 15.13 6.86
C LYS A 53 6.89 15.43 5.38
N ASN A 54 6.36 14.60 4.49
CA ASN A 54 6.57 14.75 3.05
C ASN A 54 5.81 15.95 2.48
N SER A 55 4.57 16.19 2.91
CA SER A 55 3.80 17.37 2.49
C SER A 55 4.42 18.69 2.96
N LYS A 56 5.09 18.70 4.12
CA LYS A 56 5.85 19.88 4.57
C LYS A 56 7.08 20.17 3.71
N ARG A 57 7.74 19.11 3.20
CA ARG A 57 8.92 19.23 2.34
C ARG A 57 8.57 19.49 0.88
N ASN A 58 7.46 18.93 0.42
CA ASN A 58 6.95 19.05 -0.94
C ASN A 58 5.43 19.27 -0.88
N PRO A 59 4.95 20.51 -1.11
CA PRO A 59 3.52 20.82 -1.13
C PRO A 59 2.71 20.01 -2.15
N ASN A 60 3.36 19.54 -3.22
CA ASN A 60 2.78 18.69 -4.27
C ASN A 60 2.88 17.19 -3.95
N PHE A 61 3.26 16.81 -2.72
CA PHE A 61 3.25 15.41 -2.31
C PHE A 61 1.84 14.83 -2.43
N GLN A 62 1.73 13.73 -3.15
CA GLN A 62 0.49 13.00 -3.37
C GLN A 62 0.60 11.57 -2.82
N LEU A 63 -0.52 11.07 -2.31
CA LEU A 63 -0.68 9.65 -2.00
C LEU A 63 -0.89 8.87 -3.29
N SER A 64 -0.41 7.63 -3.36
CA SER A 64 -0.72 6.77 -4.50
C SER A 64 -2.14 6.22 -4.44
N LEU A 65 -2.62 5.66 -5.54
CA LEU A 65 -3.91 4.96 -5.55
C LEU A 65 -3.93 3.80 -4.55
N GLU A 66 -2.84 3.03 -4.47
CA GLU A 66 -2.68 1.90 -3.54
C GLU A 66 -2.69 2.35 -2.08
N ASP A 67 -2.01 3.46 -1.76
CA ASP A 67 -2.06 4.05 -0.41
C ASP A 67 -3.52 4.34 -0.02
N LEU A 68 -4.32 4.90 -0.94
CA LEU A 68 -5.72 5.25 -0.66
C LEU A 68 -6.63 4.03 -0.57
N GLU A 69 -6.43 3.01 -1.40
CA GLU A 69 -7.22 1.77 -1.33
C GLU A 69 -6.96 1.00 -0.04
N VAL A 70 -5.70 0.95 0.43
CA VAL A 70 -5.39 0.37 1.74
C VAL A 70 -6.06 1.17 2.86
N ILE A 71 -6.06 2.51 2.76
CA ILE A 71 -6.76 3.37 3.73
C ILE A 71 -8.27 3.07 3.73
N LYS A 72 -8.92 3.02 2.57
CA LYS A 72 -10.35 2.70 2.47
C LYS A 72 -10.65 1.34 3.07
N SER A 73 -9.92 0.30 2.67
CA SER A 73 -10.09 -1.07 3.17
C SER A 73 -9.99 -1.13 4.70
N ASN A 74 -8.98 -0.49 5.28
CA ASN A 74 -8.83 -0.44 6.73
C ASN A 74 -9.96 0.33 7.42
N LEU A 75 -10.45 1.43 6.84
CA LEU A 75 -11.60 2.16 7.38
C LEU A 75 -12.87 1.29 7.37
N PHE A 76 -13.12 0.57 6.28
CA PHE A 76 -14.23 -0.40 6.21
C PHE A 76 -14.12 -1.47 7.28
N CYS A 77 -12.95 -2.08 7.43
CA CYS A 77 -12.72 -3.16 8.40
C CYS A 77 -12.80 -2.71 9.86
N LYS A 78 -12.32 -1.50 10.18
CA LYS A 78 -12.19 -1.05 11.59
C LYS A 78 -13.36 -0.25 12.12
N CYS A 79 -14.04 0.50 11.26
CA CYS A 79 -14.94 1.55 11.73
C CYS A 79 -16.41 1.33 11.31
N LEU A 80 -16.72 0.26 10.57
CA LEU A 80 -18.07 -0.08 10.10
C LEU A 80 -18.75 1.14 9.41
N LYS A 81 -20.09 1.14 9.30
CA LYS A 81 -20.92 2.14 8.58
C LYS A 81 -20.78 3.62 9.04
N LYS A 82 -19.92 3.93 10.02
CA LYS A 82 -19.74 5.31 10.54
C LYS A 82 -18.66 6.11 9.79
N CYS A 83 -17.97 5.49 8.82
CA CYS A 83 -16.87 6.11 8.08
C CYS A 83 -17.25 6.74 6.73
N ASP A 84 -18.53 6.83 6.39
CA ASP A 84 -18.97 7.35 5.08
C ASP A 84 -18.37 8.74 4.75
N ASN A 85 -18.28 9.62 5.75
CA ASN A 85 -17.64 10.93 5.57
C ASN A 85 -16.14 10.80 5.28
N ALA A 86 -15.43 9.93 6.00
CA ALA A 86 -14.01 9.70 5.78
C ALA A 86 -13.74 9.11 4.38
N ILE A 87 -14.61 8.21 3.90
CA ILE A 87 -14.54 7.67 2.54
C ILE A 87 -14.80 8.77 1.50
N LYS A 88 -15.82 9.62 1.69
CA LYS A 88 -16.09 10.77 0.80
C LYS A 88 -14.92 11.74 0.71
N LEU A 89 -14.18 11.95 1.81
CA LEU A 89 -12.96 12.77 1.79
C LEU A 89 -11.87 12.16 0.91
N ILE A 90 -11.69 10.84 0.96
CA ILE A 90 -10.74 10.11 0.10
C ILE A 90 -11.17 10.20 -1.37
N GLU A 91 -12.45 9.98 -1.67
CA GLU A 91 -12.99 10.10 -3.03
C GLU A 91 -12.83 11.51 -3.59
N LYS A 92 -13.12 12.54 -2.78
CA LYS A 92 -12.85 13.94 -3.12
C LYS A 92 -11.37 14.16 -3.45
N TYR A 93 -10.46 13.57 -2.67
CA TYR A 93 -9.03 13.64 -2.93
C TYR A 93 -8.64 12.97 -4.25
N GLN A 94 -9.19 11.80 -4.56
CA GLN A 94 -8.97 11.09 -5.82
C GLN A 94 -9.47 11.92 -7.01
N ASN A 95 -10.67 12.50 -6.93
CA ASN A 95 -11.27 13.26 -8.02
C ASN A 95 -10.54 14.59 -8.32
N LEU A 96 -9.90 15.18 -7.31
CA LEU A 96 -9.22 16.47 -7.44
C LEU A 96 -7.73 16.35 -7.80
N ASN A 97 -7.17 15.13 -7.86
CA ASN A 97 -5.76 14.92 -8.09
C ASN A 97 -5.52 13.84 -9.15
N SER A 98 -4.60 14.09 -10.09
CA SER A 98 -4.10 13.05 -10.99
C SER A 98 -3.12 12.15 -10.25
N LEU A 99 -3.65 11.16 -9.54
CA LEU A 99 -2.85 10.23 -8.73
C LEU A 99 -2.16 9.19 -9.60
N ARG A 100 -0.96 8.79 -9.18
CA ARG A 100 -0.19 7.73 -9.82
C ARG A 100 -0.37 6.42 -9.07
N SER A 101 -0.41 5.32 -9.82
CA SER A 101 -0.24 3.99 -9.23
C SER A 101 1.26 3.77 -8.95
N THR A 102 1.60 3.27 -7.75
CA THR A 102 2.98 2.86 -7.45
C THR A 102 3.46 1.74 -8.36
N ASN A 103 2.51 0.99 -8.93
CA ASN A 103 2.76 -0.15 -9.78
C ASN A 103 2.92 0.22 -11.26
N GLU A 104 2.71 1.49 -11.66
CA GLU A 104 2.89 1.94 -13.07
C GLU A 104 4.26 1.56 -13.62
N ARG A 105 5.32 1.71 -12.81
CA ARG A 105 6.67 1.30 -13.21
C ARG A 105 6.78 -0.20 -13.40
N ILE A 106 6.14 -0.99 -12.55
CA ILE A 106 6.16 -2.45 -12.64
C ILE A 106 5.42 -2.88 -13.91
N TYR A 107 4.20 -2.38 -14.15
CA TYR A 107 3.43 -2.71 -15.35
C TYR A 107 4.11 -2.28 -16.65
N LYS A 108 4.93 -1.23 -16.62
CA LYS A 108 5.75 -0.84 -17.78
C LYS A 108 6.73 -1.95 -18.20
N PHE A 109 7.35 -2.67 -17.26
CA PHE A 109 8.33 -3.72 -17.56
C PHE A 109 7.72 -5.14 -17.55
N HIS A 110 6.62 -5.32 -16.82
CA HIS A 110 5.93 -6.57 -16.61
C HIS A 110 4.41 -6.33 -16.69
N PRO A 111 3.86 -6.12 -17.90
CA PRO A 111 2.44 -5.76 -18.07
C PRO A 111 1.48 -6.85 -17.58
N ASN A 112 1.95 -8.10 -17.53
CA ASN A 112 1.14 -9.26 -17.13
C ASN A 112 1.37 -9.68 -15.67
N ILE A 113 2.08 -8.86 -14.87
CA ILE A 113 2.44 -9.24 -13.50
C ILE A 113 1.20 -9.45 -12.64
N LYS A 114 1.22 -10.52 -11.85
CA LYS A 114 0.17 -10.89 -10.91
C LYS A 114 0.65 -10.54 -9.49
N LEU A 115 0.43 -9.29 -9.07
CA LEU A 115 0.90 -8.81 -7.76
C LEU A 115 0.27 -9.56 -6.57
N ASP A 116 -0.88 -10.19 -6.80
CA ASP A 116 -1.67 -10.97 -5.85
C ASP A 116 -1.55 -12.49 -6.11
N TYR A 117 -0.53 -12.96 -6.84
CA TYR A 117 -0.37 -14.37 -7.21
C TYR A 117 -0.48 -15.33 -6.01
N PHE A 118 0.09 -14.96 -4.87
CA PHE A 118 0.08 -15.74 -3.63
C PHE A 118 -1.01 -15.33 -2.63
N LEU A 119 -1.97 -14.47 -3.01
CA LEU A 119 -3.07 -14.06 -2.12
C LEU A 119 -3.94 -15.25 -1.72
N HIS A 120 -4.19 -16.16 -2.67
CA HIS A 120 -4.90 -17.41 -2.46
C HIS A 120 -4.14 -18.56 -3.10
N ILE A 121 -3.75 -19.55 -2.29
CA ILE A 121 -3.10 -20.80 -2.75
C ILE A 121 -4.20 -21.81 -3.08
N ASP A 122 -4.83 -21.62 -4.23
CA ASP A 122 -6.01 -22.37 -4.70
C ASP A 122 -5.69 -23.52 -5.64
N ASN A 123 -4.42 -23.70 -6.01
CA ASN A 123 -3.98 -24.75 -6.93
C ASN A 123 -2.56 -25.23 -6.63
N LYS A 124 -2.21 -26.40 -7.21
CA LYS A 124 -0.91 -27.06 -7.01
C LYS A 124 0.27 -26.24 -7.51
N GLU A 125 0.10 -25.49 -8.60
CA GLU A 125 1.17 -24.65 -9.18
C GLU A 125 1.57 -23.53 -8.22
N LYS A 126 0.60 -22.78 -7.67
CA LYS A 126 0.87 -21.74 -6.67
C LYS A 126 1.52 -22.32 -5.41
N ALA A 127 1.07 -23.48 -4.95
CA ALA A 127 1.64 -24.17 -3.79
C ALA A 127 3.10 -24.60 -4.06
N TYR A 128 3.37 -25.12 -5.25
CA TYR A 128 4.73 -25.47 -5.69
C TYR A 128 5.65 -24.25 -5.66
N TRP A 129 5.24 -23.13 -6.27
CA TRP A 129 6.07 -21.93 -6.28
C TRP A 129 6.28 -21.33 -4.89
N LEU A 130 5.29 -21.40 -4.02
CA LEU A 130 5.47 -20.99 -2.63
C LEU A 130 6.48 -21.89 -1.91
N GLY A 131 6.42 -23.20 -2.13
CA GLY A 131 7.40 -24.16 -1.60
C GLY A 131 8.81 -23.92 -2.13
N PHE A 132 8.95 -23.65 -3.43
CA PHE A 132 10.22 -23.28 -4.06
C PHE A 132 10.82 -22.02 -3.43
N LEU A 133 10.03 -20.96 -3.27
CA LEU A 133 10.48 -19.73 -2.60
C LEU A 133 10.85 -19.97 -1.12
N TYR A 134 10.21 -20.93 -0.46
CA TYR A 134 10.51 -21.27 0.93
C TYR A 134 11.80 -22.07 1.07
N ALA A 135 12.11 -22.93 0.11
CA ALA A 135 13.31 -23.78 0.12
C ALA A 135 14.57 -23.01 -0.30
N ASP A 136 14.51 -22.31 -1.43
CA ASP A 136 15.68 -21.71 -2.09
C ASP A 136 15.67 -20.17 -2.05
N GLY A 137 14.58 -19.58 -1.57
CA GLY A 137 14.43 -18.14 -1.46
C GLY A 137 14.86 -17.61 -0.09
N TYR A 138 15.28 -16.35 -0.09
CA TYR A 138 15.59 -15.62 1.13
C TYR A 138 15.11 -14.18 1.04
N ILE A 139 14.85 -13.59 2.19
CA ILE A 139 14.41 -12.20 2.30
C ILE A 139 15.54 -11.37 2.89
N THR A 140 15.96 -10.33 2.17
CA THR A 140 16.91 -9.33 2.69
C THR A 140 16.24 -7.99 2.84
N GLN A 141 16.62 -7.27 3.88
CA GLN A 141 16.26 -5.88 4.05
C GLN A 141 17.42 -5.01 3.57
N LEU A 142 17.23 -4.30 2.46
CA LEU A 142 18.17 -3.29 1.98
C LEU A 142 17.61 -1.90 2.26
N ARG A 143 18.17 -1.22 3.26
CA ARG A 143 17.70 0.07 3.78
C ARG A 143 16.22 -0.04 4.23
N ASN A 144 15.31 0.54 3.45
CA ASN A 144 13.87 0.57 3.72
C ASN A 144 13.06 -0.33 2.77
N ASN A 145 13.74 -1.17 1.98
CA ASN A 145 13.09 -2.05 1.01
C ASN A 145 13.34 -3.51 1.40
N LEU A 146 12.27 -4.30 1.33
CA LEU A 146 12.35 -5.75 1.37
C LEU A 146 12.72 -6.26 -0.02
N ARG A 147 13.65 -7.20 -0.11
CA ARG A 147 14.03 -7.88 -1.36
C ARG A 147 13.92 -9.38 -1.16
N LEU A 148 13.24 -10.04 -2.09
CA LEU A 148 13.29 -11.49 -2.25
C LEU A 148 14.48 -11.82 -3.15
N GLY A 149 15.39 -12.65 -2.66
CA GLY A 149 16.48 -13.25 -3.43
C GLY A 149 16.25 -14.74 -3.61
N LEU A 150 16.78 -15.28 -4.70
CA LEU A 150 16.81 -16.71 -4.99
C LEU A 150 18.24 -17.08 -5.38
N GLU A 151 18.76 -18.15 -4.80
CA GLU A 151 20.05 -18.73 -5.16
C GLU A 151 19.80 -20.12 -5.73
N ILE A 152 20.05 -20.28 -7.03
CA ILE A 152 19.87 -21.55 -7.73
C ILE A 152 21.11 -21.87 -8.57
N ASN A 153 21.28 -23.15 -8.91
CA ASN A 153 22.30 -23.55 -9.86
C ASN A 153 22.00 -22.94 -11.24
N LYS A 154 23.05 -22.58 -11.99
CA LYS A 154 22.93 -22.04 -13.34
C LYS A 154 22.22 -23.01 -14.29
N ASP A 155 22.42 -24.31 -14.10
CA ASP A 155 21.77 -25.34 -14.92
C ASP A 155 20.25 -25.37 -14.72
N ASP A 156 19.76 -24.85 -13.59
CA ASP A 156 18.34 -24.76 -13.23
C ASP A 156 17.72 -23.40 -13.60
N GLU A 157 18.38 -22.58 -14.42
CA GLU A 157 17.87 -21.25 -14.82
C GLU A 157 16.46 -21.31 -15.44
N ILE A 158 16.12 -22.43 -16.09
CA ILE A 158 14.80 -22.67 -16.66
C ILE A 158 13.68 -22.62 -15.60
N ILE A 159 13.96 -23.01 -14.35
CA ILE A 159 13.00 -22.97 -13.24
C ILE A 159 12.66 -21.52 -12.90
N LEU A 160 13.64 -20.60 -12.94
CA LEU A 160 13.39 -19.18 -12.74
C LEU A 160 12.54 -18.59 -13.87
N ASP A 161 12.76 -19.01 -15.11
CA ASP A 161 11.96 -18.53 -16.24
C ASP A 161 10.52 -19.03 -16.13
N GLN A 162 10.32 -20.29 -15.73
CA GLN A 162 8.99 -20.85 -15.43
C GLN A 162 8.30 -20.09 -14.28
N PHE A 163 9.02 -19.81 -13.20
CA PHE A 163 8.51 -19.01 -12.10
C PHE A 163 8.08 -17.62 -12.57
N CYS A 164 8.95 -16.93 -13.34
CA CYS A 164 8.65 -15.62 -13.91
C CYS A 164 7.36 -15.65 -14.73
N VAL A 165 7.19 -16.64 -15.61
CA VAL A 165 5.97 -16.82 -16.40
C VAL A 165 4.75 -17.02 -15.51
N ALA A 166 4.85 -17.87 -14.48
CA ALA A 166 3.74 -18.15 -13.56
C ALA A 166 3.23 -16.87 -12.86
N VAL A 167 4.14 -16.04 -12.34
CA VAL A 167 3.82 -14.77 -11.67
C VAL A 167 3.63 -13.58 -12.64
N GLY A 168 3.79 -13.80 -13.94
CA GLY A 168 3.58 -12.78 -14.98
C GLY A 168 4.73 -11.77 -15.13
N ILE A 169 5.91 -12.09 -14.60
CA ILE A 169 7.15 -11.35 -14.86
C ILE A 169 7.67 -11.72 -16.25
N ASN A 170 8.04 -10.71 -17.04
CA ASN A 170 8.77 -10.89 -18.29
C ASN A 170 10.21 -11.40 -17.99
N PRO A 171 10.59 -12.64 -18.36
CA PRO A 171 11.90 -13.20 -18.05
C PRO A 171 13.07 -12.40 -18.63
N LYS A 172 12.84 -11.65 -19.72
CA LYS A 172 13.87 -10.76 -20.30
C LYS A 172 14.25 -9.59 -19.39
N ASN A 173 13.36 -9.23 -18.47
CA ASN A 173 13.50 -8.14 -17.51
C ASN A 173 13.69 -8.67 -16.07
N LYS A 174 14.18 -9.91 -15.88
CA LYS A 174 14.32 -10.55 -14.56
C LYS A 174 15.43 -9.97 -13.66
N ARG A 175 16.17 -8.96 -14.13
CA ARG A 175 17.28 -8.30 -13.43
C ARG A 175 17.03 -6.82 -13.23
#